data_AF-A0A2L0UIU5-F1
#
_entry.id   AF-A0A2L0UIU5-F1
#
_cell.length_a   1.000
_cell.length_b   1.000
_cell.length_c   1.000
_cell.angle_alpha   90.00
_cell.angle_beta   90.00
_cell.angle_gamma   90.00
#
_symmetry.space_group_name_H-M   'P 1'
#
loop_
_entity.id
_entity.type
_entity.pdbx_description
1 polymer ?
#
loop_
_entity_poly.entity_id
_entity_poly.type
_entity_poly.pdbx_seq_one_letter_code
_entity_poly.pdbx_strand_id
1 'polypeptide(L)'
;MPTSSPLLIAIDGRSGAGKTTLAVELAALLREHHSVSLFHLEDVYPGWDGLADGTARYVERVLRPLAAGRTARWNAWDWDRGRDGAEHTTPAAEIVLLEGVGAATAAARAHLDAVIWVEAADAVRMRTALERDGDTYAPFWQRWADQEDAWLAEDDPAAAADVLVQGHRGPPSPQAVRLALTGLPSCAVLLAPERAGRRGLTLDCERIDAVPDPAALFSTLYGASPSAVWLDSSDATGTTGRDQRNRFSILADSGGVFGQQALHRAGVTEINLPG
;
A
#
# COMPACT_ATOMS: atom_id res chain seq x y z
N MET A 1 21.20 -10.61 -17.62
CA MET A 1 21.12 -10.87 -16.16
C MET A 1 19.80 -11.59 -15.93
N PRO A 2 19.71 -12.67 -15.14
CA PRO A 2 18.42 -13.24 -14.81
C PRO A 2 17.71 -12.21 -13.92
N THR A 3 16.74 -11.49 -14.47
CA THR A 3 15.92 -10.58 -13.69
C THR A 3 15.09 -11.45 -12.76
N SER A 4 15.24 -11.23 -11.44
CA SER A 4 14.25 -11.69 -10.46
C SER A 4 12.85 -11.40 -10.98
N SER A 5 11.90 -12.30 -10.73
CA SER A 5 10.50 -12.08 -11.12
C SER A 5 10.05 -10.68 -10.66
N PRO A 6 9.36 -9.92 -11.51
CA PRO A 6 8.91 -8.57 -11.17
C PRO A 6 7.94 -8.61 -9.99
N LEU A 7 7.96 -7.57 -9.15
CA LEU A 7 6.94 -7.37 -8.12
C LEU A 7 5.67 -6.80 -8.78
N LEU A 8 4.60 -7.58 -8.80
CA LEU A 8 3.34 -7.24 -9.45
C LEU A 8 2.30 -6.75 -8.44
N ILE A 9 1.92 -5.49 -8.52
CA ILE A 9 1.01 -4.85 -7.56
C ILE A 9 -0.23 -4.35 -8.30
N ALA A 10 -1.39 -4.86 -7.91
CA ALA A 10 -2.67 -4.35 -8.42
C ALA A 10 -3.14 -3.16 -7.60
N ILE A 11 -3.64 -2.12 -8.27
CA ILE A 11 -4.37 -1.01 -7.67
C ILE A 11 -5.79 -1.02 -8.25
N ASP A 12 -6.70 -1.60 -7.49
CA ASP A 12 -8.10 -1.82 -7.87
C ASP A 12 -9.04 -0.93 -7.02
N GLY A 13 -10.32 -0.91 -7.39
CA GLY A 13 -11.33 -0.01 -6.87
C GLY A 13 -12.29 0.39 -7.97
N ARG A 14 -13.49 0.80 -7.60
CA ARG A 14 -14.53 1.19 -8.57
C ARG A 14 -14.17 2.45 -9.36
N SER A 15 -14.84 2.67 -10.49
CA SER A 15 -14.67 3.90 -11.29
C SER A 15 -14.92 5.13 -10.43
N GLY A 16 -14.12 6.18 -10.64
CA GLY A 16 -14.14 7.41 -9.85
C GLY A 16 -13.48 7.34 -8.46
N ALA A 17 -12.90 6.21 -8.04
CA ALA A 17 -12.31 6.08 -6.69
C ALA A 17 -10.96 6.80 -6.47
N GLY A 18 -10.30 7.26 -7.53
CA GLY A 18 -8.98 7.93 -7.45
C GLY A 18 -7.76 7.02 -7.68
N LYS A 19 -7.96 5.80 -8.22
CA LYS A 19 -6.91 4.83 -8.52
C LYS A 19 -5.78 5.39 -9.39
N THR A 20 -6.13 6.00 -10.52
CA THR A 20 -5.15 6.49 -11.50
C THR A 20 -4.23 7.54 -10.88
N THR A 21 -4.76 8.46 -10.08
CA THR A 21 -3.95 9.44 -9.34
C THR A 21 -2.99 8.74 -8.38
N LEU A 22 -3.49 7.82 -7.54
CA LEU A 22 -2.65 7.06 -6.63
C LEU A 22 -1.56 6.26 -7.37
N ALA A 23 -1.91 5.61 -8.47
CA ALA A 23 -1.00 4.79 -9.26
C ALA A 23 0.13 5.62 -9.88
N VAL A 24 -0.19 6.78 -10.46
CA VAL A 24 0.79 7.70 -11.03
C VAL A 24 1.73 8.25 -9.97
N GLU A 25 1.20 8.71 -8.82
CA GLU A 25 2.01 9.26 -7.74
C GLU A 25 2.87 8.20 -7.06
N LEU A 26 2.33 6.99 -6.83
CA LEU A 26 3.09 5.87 -6.29
C LEU A 26 4.20 5.43 -7.26
N ALA A 27 3.90 5.36 -8.56
CA ALA A 27 4.89 5.07 -9.59
C ALA A 27 6.04 6.09 -9.56
N ALA A 28 5.71 7.39 -9.43
CA ALA A 28 6.72 8.44 -9.34
C ALA A 28 7.65 8.26 -8.13
N LEU A 29 7.11 7.95 -6.95
CA LEU A 29 7.90 7.69 -5.74
C LEU A 29 8.79 6.45 -5.88
N LEU A 30 8.25 5.35 -6.42
CA LEU A 30 9.01 4.11 -6.57
C LEU A 30 10.12 4.25 -7.63
N ARG A 31 9.93 5.08 -8.65
CA ARG A 31 10.94 5.39 -9.69
C ARG A 31 12.18 6.10 -9.18
N GLU A 32 12.16 6.62 -7.95
CA GLU A 32 13.35 7.19 -7.32
C GLU A 32 14.47 6.14 -7.16
N HIS A 33 14.11 4.87 -6.98
CA HIS A 33 15.06 3.79 -6.69
C HIS A 33 14.84 2.50 -7.51
N HIS A 34 13.71 2.35 -8.19
CA HIS A 34 13.36 1.14 -8.94
C HIS A 34 12.96 1.47 -10.38
N SER A 35 13.16 0.51 -11.29
CA SER A 35 12.46 0.51 -12.57
C SER A 35 10.98 0.17 -12.35
N VAL A 36 10.07 1.01 -12.88
CA VAL A 36 8.63 0.85 -12.69
C VAL A 36 7.85 0.98 -14.00
N SER A 37 7.13 -0.08 -14.36
CA SER A 37 6.11 -0.08 -15.40
C SER A 37 4.73 0.20 -14.78
N LEU A 38 3.90 1.00 -15.44
CA LEU A 38 2.50 1.25 -15.07
C LEU A 38 1.62 0.80 -16.24
N PHE A 39 0.59 0.03 -15.95
CA PHE A 39 -0.36 -0.46 -16.95
C PHE A 39 -1.80 -0.11 -16.54
N HIS A 40 -2.50 0.56 -17.44
CA HIS A 40 -3.89 0.99 -17.29
C HIS A 40 -4.81 -0.07 -17.91
N LEU A 41 -5.66 -0.72 -17.12
CA LEU A 41 -6.55 -1.77 -17.64
C LEU A 41 -7.59 -1.24 -18.62
N GLU A 42 -8.00 0.03 -18.47
CA GLU A 42 -8.96 0.69 -19.36
C GLU A 42 -8.49 0.72 -20.82
N ASP A 43 -7.17 0.62 -21.06
CA ASP A 43 -6.61 0.56 -22.41
C ASP A 43 -7.01 -0.70 -23.18
N VAL A 44 -7.34 -1.81 -22.50
CA VAL A 44 -7.65 -3.11 -23.15
C VAL A 44 -9.14 -3.46 -23.12
N TYR A 45 -10.00 -2.55 -22.65
CA TYR A 45 -11.43 -2.81 -22.44
C TYR A 45 -12.23 -2.64 -23.74
N PRO A 46 -12.91 -3.69 -24.23
CA PRO A 46 -13.65 -3.61 -25.48
C PRO A 46 -14.99 -2.87 -25.29
N GLY A 47 -14.91 -1.55 -25.20
CA GLY A 47 -16.07 -0.67 -25.09
C GLY A 47 -16.71 -0.67 -23.71
N TRP A 48 -17.87 -0.02 -23.62
CA TRP A 48 -18.56 0.24 -22.35
C TRP A 48 -19.20 -0.99 -21.71
N ASP A 49 -19.29 -2.10 -22.42
CA ASP A 49 -19.82 -3.40 -21.94
C ASP A 49 -18.68 -4.42 -21.74
N GLY A 50 -17.44 -3.94 -21.70
CA GLY A 50 -16.23 -4.75 -21.84
C GLY A 50 -15.55 -5.16 -20.53
N LEU A 51 -16.13 -5.00 -19.35
CA LEU A 51 -15.42 -5.28 -18.09
C LEU A 51 -14.92 -6.74 -18.00
N ALA A 52 -15.80 -7.71 -18.27
CA ALA A 52 -15.45 -9.13 -18.22
C ALA A 52 -14.43 -9.52 -19.29
N ASP A 53 -14.65 -9.11 -20.54
CA ASP A 53 -13.74 -9.40 -21.66
C ASP A 53 -12.38 -8.69 -21.48
N GLY A 54 -12.41 -7.47 -20.97
CA GLY A 54 -11.24 -6.65 -20.70
C GLY A 54 -10.35 -7.22 -19.60
N THR A 55 -10.95 -7.64 -18.49
CA THR A 55 -10.20 -8.31 -17.40
C THR A 55 -9.62 -9.65 -17.86
N ALA A 56 -10.35 -10.43 -18.67
CA ALA A 56 -9.82 -11.65 -19.27
C ALA A 56 -8.62 -11.39 -20.20
N ARG A 57 -8.72 -10.37 -21.07
CA ARG A 57 -7.62 -9.92 -21.95
C ARG A 57 -6.41 -9.47 -21.14
N TYR A 58 -6.63 -8.68 -20.08
CA TYR A 58 -5.60 -8.25 -19.14
C TYR A 58 -4.83 -9.43 -18.54
N VAL A 59 -5.54 -10.42 -17.98
CA VAL A 59 -4.91 -11.58 -17.36
C VAL A 59 -4.09 -12.37 -18.38
N GLU A 60 -4.65 -12.61 -19.56
CA GLU A 60 -4.02 -13.41 -20.62
C GLU A 60 -2.80 -12.70 -21.25
N ARG A 61 -2.96 -11.44 -21.66
CA ARG A 61 -2.03 -10.73 -22.54
C ARG A 61 -1.03 -9.86 -21.79
N VAL A 62 -1.34 -9.50 -20.55
CA VAL A 62 -0.53 -8.55 -19.77
C VAL A 62 0.03 -9.21 -18.52
N LEU A 63 -0.85 -9.62 -17.60
CA LEU A 63 -0.42 -10.09 -16.29
C LEU A 63 0.44 -11.37 -16.36
N ARG A 64 -0.02 -12.40 -17.09
CA ARG A 64 0.71 -13.67 -17.20
C ARG A 64 2.09 -13.53 -17.87
N PRO A 65 2.26 -12.78 -18.97
CA PRO A 65 3.59 -12.49 -19.51
C PRO A 65 4.51 -11.78 -18.51
N LEU A 66 4.01 -10.76 -17.82
CA LEU A 66 4.79 -10.01 -16.83
C LEU A 66 5.18 -10.88 -15.63
N ALA A 67 4.27 -11.72 -15.12
CA ALA A 67 4.56 -12.67 -14.05
C ALA A 67 5.66 -13.67 -14.42
N ALA A 68 5.80 -13.97 -15.72
CA ALA A 68 6.88 -14.79 -16.26
C ALA A 68 8.16 -13.99 -16.59
N GLY A 69 8.24 -12.71 -16.20
CA GLY A 69 9.37 -11.82 -16.47
C GLY A 69 9.51 -11.41 -17.94
N ARG A 70 8.44 -11.52 -18.74
CA ARG A 70 8.45 -11.20 -20.18
C ARG A 70 7.68 -9.91 -20.47
N THR A 71 8.12 -9.18 -21.49
CA THR A 71 7.36 -8.04 -22.05
C THR A 71 5.99 -8.51 -22.51
N ALA A 72 4.94 -7.85 -22.00
CA ALA A 72 3.57 -8.02 -22.45
C ALA A 72 3.34 -7.33 -23.81
N ARG A 73 2.48 -7.92 -24.64
CA ARG A 73 2.01 -7.36 -25.91
C ARG A 73 0.50 -7.38 -25.92
N TRP A 74 -0.10 -6.24 -26.19
CA TRP A 74 -1.55 -6.04 -26.07
C TRP A 74 -2.02 -4.99 -27.06
N ASN A 75 -3.30 -5.00 -27.40
CA ASN A 75 -3.89 -4.03 -28.32
C ASN A 75 -4.70 -3.02 -27.51
N ALA A 76 -4.44 -1.73 -27.73
CA ALA A 76 -5.27 -0.68 -27.18
C ALA A 76 -6.64 -0.70 -27.85
N TRP A 77 -7.71 -0.51 -27.09
CA TRP A 77 -9.04 -0.37 -27.66
C TRP A 77 -9.20 0.99 -28.33
N ASP A 78 -9.59 0.99 -29.61
CA ASP A 78 -9.94 2.19 -30.36
C ASP A 78 -11.41 2.52 -30.06
N TRP A 79 -11.63 3.38 -29.07
CA TRP A 79 -12.96 3.80 -28.61
C TRP A 79 -13.79 4.49 -29.71
N ASP A 80 -13.15 5.22 -30.62
CA ASP A 80 -13.82 5.90 -31.74
C ASP A 80 -14.33 4.90 -32.78
N ARG A 81 -13.58 3.81 -32.99
CA ARG A 81 -13.87 2.81 -34.02
C ARG A 81 -14.52 1.54 -33.51
N GLY A 82 -14.63 1.37 -32.19
CA GLY A 82 -15.22 0.21 -31.54
C GLY A 82 -14.52 -1.10 -31.90
N ARG A 83 -13.18 -1.11 -31.98
CA ARG A 83 -12.38 -2.31 -32.30
C ARG A 83 -10.97 -2.22 -31.72
N ASP A 84 -10.22 -3.31 -31.79
CA ASP A 84 -8.80 -3.30 -31.45
C ASP A 84 -8.02 -2.34 -32.35
N GLY A 85 -7.23 -1.49 -31.70
CA GLY A 85 -6.33 -0.51 -32.30
C GLY A 85 -4.89 -1.01 -32.38
N ALA A 86 -3.95 -0.09 -32.16
CA ALA A 86 -2.52 -0.37 -32.27
C ALA A 86 -2.05 -1.42 -31.24
N GLU A 87 -1.04 -2.22 -31.62
CA GLU A 87 -0.31 -3.06 -30.67
C GLU A 87 0.64 -2.17 -29.84
N HIS A 88 0.60 -2.36 -28.53
CA HIS A 88 1.48 -1.75 -27.55
C HIS A 88 2.23 -2.82 -26.76
N THR A 89 3.26 -2.40 -26.05
CA THR A 89 4.05 -3.28 -25.19
C THR A 89 4.24 -2.69 -23.83
N THR A 90 4.15 -3.53 -22.80
CA THR A 90 4.54 -3.18 -21.42
C THR A 90 5.76 -4.03 -21.05
N PRO A 91 6.96 -3.44 -20.89
CA PRO A 91 8.14 -4.19 -20.48
C PRO A 91 8.00 -4.66 -19.02
N ALA A 92 8.57 -5.81 -18.72
CA ALA A 92 8.83 -6.17 -17.33
C ALA A 92 9.81 -5.14 -16.73
N ALA A 93 9.60 -4.79 -15.47
CA ALA A 93 10.42 -3.90 -14.67
C ALA A 93 10.59 -4.51 -13.28
N GLU A 94 11.39 -3.93 -12.39
CA GLU A 94 11.49 -4.43 -11.01
C GLU A 94 10.13 -4.41 -10.30
N ILE A 95 9.35 -3.36 -10.56
CA ILE A 95 7.97 -3.22 -10.08
C ILE A 95 7.05 -2.97 -11.27
N VAL A 96 5.91 -3.66 -11.30
CA VAL A 96 4.84 -3.36 -12.25
C VAL A 96 3.54 -3.06 -11.50
N LEU A 97 3.03 -1.86 -11.69
CA LEU A 97 1.75 -1.41 -11.17
C LEU A 97 0.68 -1.64 -12.23
N LEU A 98 -0.40 -2.34 -11.86
CA LEU A 98 -1.52 -2.64 -12.75
C LEU A 98 -2.77 -1.99 -12.15
N GLU A 99 -3.30 -0.95 -12.79
CA GLU A 99 -4.44 -0.20 -12.24
C GLU A 99 -5.67 -0.18 -13.14
N GLY A 100 -6.82 -0.29 -12.50
CA GLY A 100 -8.13 -0.23 -13.14
C GLY A 100 -9.12 -1.15 -12.45
N VAL A 101 -10.40 -0.98 -12.80
CA VAL A 101 -11.50 -1.79 -12.25
C VAL A 101 -11.29 -3.24 -12.67
N GLY A 102 -11.04 -4.17 -11.75
CA GLY A 102 -10.79 -5.57 -12.08
C GLY A 102 -9.31 -5.96 -12.17
N ALA A 103 -8.40 -5.07 -11.79
CA ALA A 103 -6.97 -5.36 -11.66
C ALA A 103 -6.68 -6.53 -10.71
N ALA A 104 -7.53 -6.73 -9.70
CA ALA A 104 -7.43 -7.73 -8.66
C ALA A 104 -8.56 -8.78 -8.71
N THR A 105 -9.12 -9.05 -9.90
CA THR A 105 -10.04 -10.19 -10.11
C THR A 105 -9.48 -11.51 -9.57
N ALA A 106 -10.35 -12.46 -9.21
CA ALA A 106 -9.96 -13.78 -8.72
C ALA A 106 -8.93 -14.49 -9.60
N ALA A 107 -9.07 -14.37 -10.93
CA ALA A 107 -8.11 -14.93 -11.90
C ALA A 107 -6.75 -14.21 -11.91
N ALA A 108 -6.72 -12.94 -11.52
CA ALA A 108 -5.49 -12.15 -11.43
C ALA A 108 -4.72 -12.40 -10.13
N ARG A 109 -5.41 -12.57 -8.99
CA ARG A 109 -4.78 -12.66 -7.65
C ARG A 109 -3.71 -13.73 -7.52
N ALA A 110 -3.82 -14.85 -8.24
CA ALA A 110 -2.80 -15.91 -8.23
C ALA A 110 -1.44 -15.50 -8.84
N HIS A 111 -1.39 -14.36 -9.53
CA HIS A 111 -0.21 -13.82 -10.19
C HIS A 111 0.27 -12.49 -9.58
N LEU A 112 -0.42 -11.99 -8.54
CA LEU A 112 -0.13 -10.71 -7.91
C LEU A 112 0.65 -10.93 -6.60
N ASP A 113 1.56 -10.02 -6.31
CA ASP A 113 2.35 -10.00 -5.08
C ASP A 113 1.72 -9.10 -4.01
N ALA A 114 0.94 -8.10 -4.42
CA ALA A 114 0.13 -7.28 -3.52
C ALA A 114 -1.12 -6.72 -4.21
N VAL A 115 -2.18 -6.53 -3.43
CA VAL A 115 -3.43 -5.90 -3.85
C VAL A 115 -3.69 -4.66 -3.01
N ILE A 116 -3.86 -3.53 -3.68
CA ILE A 116 -4.32 -2.27 -3.09
C ILE A 116 -5.77 -2.05 -3.55
N TRP A 117 -6.70 -1.93 -2.61
CA TRP A 117 -8.09 -1.55 -2.90
C TRP A 117 -8.32 -0.08 -2.53
N VAL A 118 -8.75 0.72 -3.50
CA VAL A 118 -9.12 2.13 -3.30
C VAL A 118 -10.64 2.23 -3.14
N GLU A 119 -11.06 2.44 -1.90
CA GLU A 119 -12.45 2.54 -1.49
C GLU A 119 -12.94 3.98 -1.53
N ALA A 120 -14.12 4.22 -2.10
CA ALA A 120 -14.71 5.56 -2.15
C ALA A 120 -16.24 5.48 -2.21
N ALA A 121 -16.90 6.37 -1.45
CA ALA A 121 -18.35 6.45 -1.41
C ALA A 121 -18.95 6.78 -2.79
N ASP A 122 -20.07 6.16 -3.14
CA ASP A 122 -20.73 6.25 -4.45
C ASP A 122 -20.97 7.68 -4.92
N ALA A 123 -21.49 8.55 -4.05
CA ALA A 123 -21.77 9.94 -4.37
C ALA A 123 -20.49 10.72 -4.74
N VAL A 124 -19.35 10.37 -4.13
CA VAL A 124 -18.06 10.98 -4.44
C VAL A 124 -17.52 10.43 -5.75
N ARG A 125 -17.58 9.10 -5.95
CA ARG A 125 -17.14 8.44 -7.19
C ARG A 125 -17.84 9.01 -8.41
N MET A 126 -19.17 9.10 -8.35
CA MET A 126 -19.99 9.62 -9.46
C MET A 126 -19.62 11.08 -9.77
N ARG A 127 -19.53 11.94 -8.75
CA ARG A 127 -19.15 13.34 -8.93
C ARG A 127 -17.77 13.44 -9.60
N THR A 128 -16.76 12.76 -9.06
CA THR A 128 -15.40 12.82 -9.58
C THR A 128 -15.30 12.29 -11.01
N ALA A 129 -16.00 11.20 -11.33
CA ALA A 129 -15.95 10.66 -12.68
C ALA A 129 -16.62 11.59 -13.71
N LEU A 130 -17.73 12.24 -13.33
CA LEU A 130 -18.38 13.26 -14.16
C LEU A 130 -17.54 14.54 -14.30
N GLU A 131 -16.87 14.98 -13.23
CA GLU A 131 -15.97 16.14 -13.28
C GLU A 131 -14.75 15.89 -14.18
N ARG A 132 -14.24 14.65 -14.22
CA ARG A 132 -13.08 14.26 -15.04
C ARG A 132 -13.43 14.08 -16.51
N ASP A 133 -14.46 13.26 -16.80
CA ASP A 133 -14.71 12.75 -18.15
C ASP A 133 -15.98 13.37 -18.80
N GLY A 134 -16.70 14.21 -18.06
CA GLY A 134 -17.78 15.06 -18.57
C GLY A 134 -18.92 14.33 -19.28
N ASP A 135 -19.48 15.02 -20.29
CA ASP A 135 -20.64 14.56 -21.07
C ASP A 135 -20.36 13.28 -21.89
N THR A 136 -19.10 12.95 -22.15
CA THR A 136 -18.72 11.74 -22.89
C THR A 136 -18.93 10.49 -22.05
N TYR A 137 -18.80 10.58 -20.73
CA TYR A 137 -18.90 9.45 -19.81
C TYR A 137 -20.28 9.34 -19.14
N ALA A 138 -20.96 10.47 -18.93
CA ALA A 138 -22.27 10.52 -18.27
C ALA A 138 -23.32 9.53 -18.84
N PRO A 139 -23.44 9.31 -20.17
CA PRO A 139 -24.40 8.35 -20.73
C PRO A 139 -24.08 6.88 -20.40
N PHE A 140 -22.81 6.60 -20.07
CA PHE A 140 -22.31 5.24 -19.87
C PHE A 140 -22.09 4.89 -18.39
N TRP A 141 -22.16 5.87 -17.48
CA TRP A 141 -21.97 5.66 -16.04
C TRP A 141 -22.77 4.49 -15.50
N GLN A 142 -24.10 4.48 -15.71
CA GLN A 142 -24.95 3.44 -15.15
C GLN A 142 -24.61 2.06 -15.73
N ARG A 143 -24.39 1.98 -17.05
CA ARG A 143 -24.00 0.75 -17.74
C ARG A 143 -22.67 0.18 -17.19
N TRP A 144 -21.72 1.05 -16.90
CA TRP A 144 -20.44 0.65 -16.30
C TRP A 144 -20.62 0.22 -14.84
N ALA A 145 -21.35 1.01 -14.04
CA ALA A 145 -21.63 0.72 -12.65
C ALA A 145 -22.37 -0.62 -12.47
N ASP A 146 -23.31 -0.95 -13.34
CA ASP A 146 -24.05 -2.22 -13.33
C ASP A 146 -23.11 -3.42 -13.53
N GLN A 147 -22.09 -3.29 -14.38
CA GLN A 147 -21.08 -4.34 -14.56
C GLN A 147 -20.16 -4.46 -13.35
N GLU A 148 -19.77 -3.33 -12.73
CA GLU A 148 -19.02 -3.35 -11.48
C GLU A 148 -19.80 -4.09 -10.39
N ASP A 149 -21.07 -3.77 -10.22
CA ASP A 149 -21.93 -4.39 -9.21
C ASP A 149 -22.12 -5.90 -9.48
N ALA A 150 -22.34 -6.28 -10.74
CA ALA A 150 -22.46 -7.69 -11.13
C ALA A 150 -21.17 -8.47 -10.84
N TRP A 151 -20.00 -7.91 -11.18
CA TRP A 151 -18.71 -8.52 -10.88
C TRP A 151 -18.45 -8.63 -9.37
N LEU A 152 -18.72 -7.56 -8.60
CA LEU A 152 -18.51 -7.53 -7.15
C LEU A 152 -19.52 -8.41 -6.37
N ALA A 153 -20.62 -8.83 -7.00
CA ALA A 153 -21.51 -9.83 -6.42
C ALA A 153 -20.90 -11.25 -6.47
N GLU A 154 -19.97 -11.49 -7.40
CA GLU A 154 -19.32 -12.79 -7.61
C GLU A 154 -17.90 -12.86 -7.02
N ASP A 155 -17.25 -11.71 -6.82
CA ASP A 155 -15.87 -11.58 -6.34
C ASP A 155 -15.74 -10.48 -5.28
N ASP A 156 -14.84 -10.67 -4.31
CA ASP A 156 -14.58 -9.69 -3.23
C ASP A 156 -13.09 -9.27 -3.20
N PRO A 157 -12.66 -8.44 -4.17
CA PRO A 157 -11.29 -7.94 -4.22
C PRO A 157 -10.93 -7.07 -3.02
N ALA A 158 -11.91 -6.42 -2.38
CA ALA A 158 -11.69 -5.57 -1.21
C ALA A 158 -11.31 -6.42 0.02
N ALA A 159 -12.00 -7.54 0.25
CA ALA A 159 -11.65 -8.47 1.32
C ALA A 159 -10.30 -9.18 1.09
N ALA A 160 -9.89 -9.32 -0.17
CA ALA A 160 -8.59 -9.88 -0.55
C ALA A 160 -7.44 -8.85 -0.57
N ALA A 161 -7.71 -7.58 -0.27
CA ALA A 161 -6.71 -6.52 -0.34
C ALA A 161 -5.70 -6.58 0.82
N ASP A 162 -4.43 -6.39 0.50
CA ASP A 162 -3.37 -6.23 1.49
C ASP A 162 -3.34 -4.81 2.06
N VAL A 163 -3.75 -3.82 1.26
CA VAL A 163 -3.80 -2.41 1.62
C VAL A 163 -5.14 -1.81 1.20
N LEU A 164 -5.85 -1.25 2.17
CA LEU A 164 -7.08 -0.49 1.94
C LEU A 164 -6.76 1.01 1.95
N VAL A 165 -7.10 1.70 0.86
CA VAL A 165 -6.94 3.16 0.73
C VAL A 165 -8.32 3.81 0.69
N GLN A 166 -8.55 4.79 1.56
CA GLN A 166 -9.77 5.59 1.53
C GLN A 166 -9.58 6.73 0.52
N GLY A 167 -10.15 6.57 -0.67
CA GLY A 167 -10.16 7.57 -1.72
C GLY A 167 -10.87 8.85 -1.30
N HIS A 168 -10.38 9.99 -1.82
CA HIS A 168 -10.98 11.32 -1.64
C HIS A 168 -11.11 11.81 -0.18
N ARG A 169 -10.39 11.19 0.76
CA ARG A 169 -10.35 11.61 2.16
C ARG A 169 -8.92 11.99 2.56
N GLY A 170 -8.70 13.29 2.78
CA GLY A 170 -7.41 13.84 3.20
C GLY A 170 -6.39 13.94 2.06
N PRO A 171 -5.17 14.44 2.33
CA PRO A 171 -4.10 14.44 1.35
C PRO A 171 -3.79 13.00 0.93
N PRO A 172 -3.61 12.73 -0.38
CA PRO A 172 -3.22 11.41 -0.83
C PRO A 172 -1.88 11.10 -0.15
N SER A 173 -1.73 9.90 0.39
CA SER A 173 -0.44 9.47 0.92
C SER A 173 0.09 8.28 0.12
N PRO A 174 0.46 8.48 -1.17
CA PRO A 174 1.32 7.55 -1.89
C PRO A 174 2.54 7.17 -1.05
N GLN A 175 3.04 8.08 -0.20
CA GLN A 175 4.07 7.80 0.80
C GLN A 175 3.61 6.79 1.86
N ALA A 176 2.40 6.89 2.40
CA ALA A 176 1.89 5.92 3.37
C ALA A 176 1.55 4.59 2.70
N VAL A 177 1.06 4.59 1.46
CA VAL A 177 0.85 3.37 0.66
C VAL A 177 2.20 2.67 0.41
N ARG A 178 3.21 3.41 -0.07
CA ARG A 178 4.58 2.90 -0.21
C ARG A 178 5.10 2.34 1.12
N LEU A 179 4.87 3.03 2.23
CA LEU A 179 5.25 2.57 3.56
C LEU A 179 4.52 1.27 3.95
N ALA A 180 3.22 1.17 3.71
CA ALA A 180 2.43 -0.03 3.96
C ALA A 180 2.95 -1.22 3.14
N LEU A 181 3.27 -0.99 1.86
CA LEU A 181 3.88 -2.01 1.00
C LEU A 181 5.19 -2.55 1.58
N THR A 182 6.02 -1.73 2.22
CA THR A 182 7.27 -2.21 2.88
C THR A 182 7.03 -3.21 4.02
N GLY A 183 5.81 -3.27 4.54
CA GLY A 183 5.40 -4.22 5.57
C GLY A 183 4.99 -5.59 5.02
N LEU A 184 4.72 -5.71 3.73
CA LEU A 184 4.25 -6.96 3.12
C LEU A 184 5.42 -7.94 2.88
N PRO A 185 5.27 -9.24 3.19
CA PRO A 185 6.32 -10.22 2.97
C PRO A 185 6.82 -10.30 1.52
N SER A 186 5.91 -10.19 0.55
CA SER A 186 6.21 -10.20 -0.89
C SER A 186 7.06 -9.00 -1.33
N CYS A 187 6.83 -7.84 -0.74
CA CYS A 187 7.56 -6.61 -1.03
C CYS A 187 8.88 -6.46 -0.23
N ALA A 188 9.09 -7.29 0.81
CA ALA A 188 10.08 -7.02 1.84
C ALA A 188 11.54 -6.94 1.35
N VAL A 189 11.88 -7.72 0.31
CA VAL A 189 13.23 -7.74 -0.25
C VAL A 189 13.47 -6.54 -1.15
N LEU A 190 12.56 -6.30 -2.11
CA LEU A 190 12.72 -5.23 -3.09
C LEU A 190 12.60 -3.85 -2.44
N LEU A 191 11.67 -3.69 -1.49
CA LEU A 191 11.47 -2.43 -0.76
C LEU A 191 12.29 -2.35 0.55
N ALA A 192 13.33 -3.18 0.70
CA ALA A 192 14.21 -3.13 1.87
C ALA A 192 14.90 -1.76 2.06
N PRO A 193 15.37 -1.05 1.00
CA PRO A 193 15.93 0.30 1.15
C PRO A 193 14.93 1.30 1.71
N GLU A 194 13.69 1.29 1.20
CA GLU A 194 12.59 2.12 1.67
C GLU A 194 12.24 1.82 3.12
N ARG A 195 12.26 0.53 3.49
CA ARG A 195 12.09 0.07 4.87
C ARG A 195 13.24 0.49 5.77
N ALA A 196 14.47 0.55 5.28
CA ALA A 196 15.63 1.04 6.03
C ALA A 196 15.58 2.56 6.22
N GLY A 197 15.05 3.30 5.24
CA GLY A 197 14.73 4.73 5.36
C GLY A 197 13.74 5.05 6.50
N ARG A 198 12.87 4.10 6.87
CA ARG A 198 12.02 4.16 8.08
C ARG A 198 12.84 4.31 9.37
N ARG A 199 14.12 3.93 9.33
CA ARG A 199 15.04 3.86 10.47
C ARG A 199 16.17 4.87 10.37
N GLY A 200 15.93 6.03 9.76
CA GLY A 200 16.66 7.24 10.16
C GLY A 200 16.29 7.64 11.60
N LEU A 201 16.46 6.73 12.58
CA LEU A 201 16.57 7.10 13.98
C LEU A 201 17.84 7.94 14.05
N THR A 202 17.70 9.25 14.12
CA THR A 202 18.80 10.10 14.59
C THR A 202 19.00 9.75 16.06
N LEU A 203 19.96 8.88 16.34
CA LEU A 203 20.33 8.54 17.70
C LEU A 203 21.16 9.72 18.23
N ASP A 204 20.50 10.62 18.96
CA ASP A 204 21.21 11.59 19.80
C ASP A 204 21.49 10.92 21.15
N CYS A 205 22.77 10.87 21.52
CA CYS A 205 23.21 10.17 22.71
C CYS A 205 24.06 11.12 23.55
N GLU A 206 23.51 11.55 24.67
CA GLU A 206 24.22 12.32 25.68
C GLU A 206 24.48 11.45 26.90
N ARG A 207 25.75 11.35 27.30
CA ARG A 207 26.14 10.71 28.55
C ARG A 207 26.18 11.75 29.66
N ILE A 208 25.37 11.52 30.69
CA ILE A 208 25.38 12.30 31.93
C ILE A 208 26.18 11.51 32.97
N ASP A 209 27.25 12.09 33.50
CA ASP A 209 28.04 11.47 34.58
C ASP A 209 27.34 11.63 35.95
N ALA A 210 26.23 10.90 36.13
CA ALA A 210 25.45 10.82 37.36
C ALA A 210 24.92 9.39 37.60
N VAL A 211 24.55 9.09 38.85
CA VAL A 211 23.93 7.80 39.22
C VAL A 211 22.56 8.08 39.87
N PRO A 212 21.54 8.45 39.07
CA PRO A 212 20.22 8.77 39.59
C PRO A 212 19.50 7.53 40.14
N ASP A 213 18.51 7.74 41.01
CA ASP A 213 17.54 6.71 41.37
C ASP A 213 16.58 6.49 40.18
N PRO A 214 16.58 5.29 39.55
CA PRO A 214 15.75 5.02 38.37
C PRO A 214 14.26 5.22 38.62
N ALA A 215 13.76 4.91 39.82
CA ALA A 215 12.35 5.05 40.15
C ALA A 215 11.91 6.51 40.18
N ALA A 216 12.69 7.35 40.88
CA ALA A 216 12.45 8.78 40.94
C ALA A 216 12.61 9.44 39.57
N LEU A 217 13.61 9.01 38.79
CA LEU A 217 13.84 9.52 37.43
C LEU A 217 12.69 9.16 36.48
N PHE A 218 12.22 7.91 36.51
CA PHE A 218 11.07 7.47 35.69
C PHE A 218 9.81 8.26 36.02
N SER A 219 9.48 8.41 37.31
CA SER A 219 8.31 9.21 37.72
C SER A 219 8.43 10.67 37.29
N THR A 220 9.63 11.23 37.30
CA THR A 220 9.88 12.63 36.92
C THR A 220 9.77 12.83 35.41
N LEU A 221 10.38 11.95 34.62
CA LEU A 221 10.45 12.09 33.16
C LEU A 221 9.16 11.63 32.46
N TYR A 222 8.53 10.56 32.94
CA TYR A 222 7.47 9.85 32.21
C TYR A 222 6.19 9.67 33.01
N GLY A 223 6.11 10.13 34.27
CA GLY A 223 4.97 9.87 35.17
C GLY A 223 3.62 10.44 34.70
N ALA A 224 3.62 11.40 33.78
CA ALA A 224 2.40 11.95 33.16
C ALA A 224 2.05 11.27 31.82
N SER A 225 2.92 10.41 31.29
CA SER A 225 2.72 9.80 29.98
C SER A 225 1.73 8.63 30.10
N PRO A 226 0.69 8.58 29.25
CA PRO A 226 -0.31 7.51 29.29
C PRO A 226 0.26 6.17 28.83
N SER A 227 1.47 6.14 28.26
CA SER A 227 2.12 4.96 27.73
C SER A 227 3.63 5.06 27.96
N ALA A 228 4.04 4.68 29.17
CA ALA A 228 5.44 4.62 29.60
C ALA A 228 5.83 3.22 30.06
N VAL A 229 7.09 2.86 29.87
CA VAL A 229 7.67 1.58 30.28
C VAL A 229 8.97 1.81 31.04
N TRP A 230 9.12 1.07 32.12
CA TRP A 230 10.37 0.94 32.86
C TRP A 230 10.75 -0.55 32.87
N LEU A 231 11.94 -0.85 32.38
CA LEU A 231 12.56 -2.17 32.45
C LEU A 231 13.84 -2.09 33.28
N ASP A 232 13.90 -2.92 34.31
CA ASP A 232 15.09 -3.10 35.14
C ASP A 232 15.71 -4.47 34.92
N SER A 233 17.02 -4.51 34.72
CA SER A 233 17.76 -5.76 34.68
C SER A 233 17.95 -6.31 36.09
N SER A 234 17.28 -7.40 36.43
CA SER A 234 17.54 -8.15 37.68
C SER A 234 18.70 -9.12 37.49
N ASP A 235 19.74 -9.01 38.32
CA ASP A 235 20.81 -10.01 38.36
C ASP A 235 20.27 -11.27 39.07
N ALA A 236 19.90 -12.29 38.29
CA ALA A 236 19.55 -13.60 38.80
C ALA A 236 20.81 -14.41 39.18
N THR A 237 21.58 -13.97 40.19
CA THR A 237 22.37 -14.85 41.07
C THR A 237 22.95 -14.09 42.28
N GLY A 238 22.32 -14.32 43.44
CA GLY A 238 22.93 -14.46 44.78
C GLY A 238 24.08 -13.53 45.20
N THR A 239 23.76 -12.48 45.96
CA THR A 239 24.51 -12.08 47.16
C THR A 239 23.68 -11.06 47.95
N THR A 240 23.43 -11.37 49.23
CA THR A 240 22.65 -10.54 50.16
C THR A 240 23.48 -9.33 50.60
N GLY A 241 23.19 -8.15 50.07
CA GLY A 241 23.79 -6.88 50.47
C GLY A 241 23.01 -5.70 49.90
N ARG A 242 22.99 -4.57 50.61
CA ARG A 242 22.24 -3.33 50.34
C ARG A 242 22.58 -2.61 49.01
N ASP A 243 23.33 -3.26 48.13
CA ASP A 243 23.94 -2.70 46.92
C ASP A 243 23.60 -3.50 45.64
N GLN A 244 22.52 -4.29 45.65
CA GLN A 244 21.91 -4.78 44.41
C GLN A 244 21.15 -3.63 43.72
N ARG A 245 21.88 -2.77 43.01
CA ARG A 245 21.27 -1.88 42.02
C ARG A 245 21.39 -2.52 40.65
N ASN A 246 20.26 -2.58 39.95
CA ASN A 246 20.16 -3.07 38.58
C ASN A 246 21.25 -2.41 37.73
N ARG A 247 22.10 -3.21 37.08
CA ARG A 247 23.25 -2.70 36.31
C ARG A 247 22.80 -1.74 35.20
N PHE A 248 21.59 -1.94 34.68
CA PHE A 248 20.97 -1.12 33.66
C PHE A 248 19.47 -0.97 33.94
N SER A 249 18.98 0.26 33.77
CA SER A 249 17.56 0.61 33.73
C SER A 249 17.26 1.23 32.36
N ILE A 250 16.22 0.75 31.70
CA ILE A 250 15.71 1.32 30.45
C ILE A 250 14.37 1.97 30.76
N LEU A 251 14.27 3.27 30.50
CA LEU A 251 13.09 4.09 30.72
C LEU A 251 12.65 4.66 29.37
N ALA A 252 11.37 4.55 29.01
CA ALA A 252 10.85 5.08 27.76
C ALA A 252 9.36 5.44 27.86
N ASP A 253 8.89 6.30 26.97
CA ASP A 253 7.47 6.56 26.76
C ASP A 253 7.13 6.69 25.26
N SER A 254 5.86 6.90 24.95
CA SER A 254 5.39 7.09 23.57
C SER A 254 5.41 8.55 23.11
N GLY A 255 6.12 9.45 23.79
CA GLY A 255 6.05 10.90 23.56
C GLY A 255 6.87 11.42 22.37
N GLY A 256 7.73 10.59 21.77
CA GLY A 256 8.57 10.98 20.64
C GLY A 256 7.81 11.16 19.32
N VAL A 257 8.42 11.86 18.35
CA VAL A 257 7.89 12.02 16.97
C VAL A 257 7.72 10.70 16.21
N PHE A 258 8.33 9.62 16.70
CA PHE A 258 8.16 8.25 16.21
C PHE A 258 7.20 7.40 17.06
N GLY A 259 6.53 8.01 18.06
CA GLY A 259 5.56 7.38 18.94
C GLY A 259 4.32 6.95 18.19
N GLN A 260 4.43 5.86 17.43
CA GLN A 260 3.30 5.21 16.78
C GLN A 260 2.62 4.33 17.81
N GLN A 261 1.36 4.63 18.11
CA GLN A 261 0.54 3.71 18.89
C GLN A 261 -0.08 2.71 17.93
N ALA A 262 0.38 1.46 18.00
CA ALA A 262 -0.25 0.35 17.30
C ALA A 262 -1.14 -0.41 18.28
N LEU A 263 -2.45 -0.38 18.05
CA LEU A 263 -3.42 -1.15 18.81
C LEU A 263 -3.88 -2.33 17.94
N HIS A 264 -3.55 -3.55 18.38
CA HIS A 264 -4.02 -4.76 17.71
C HIS A 264 -5.22 -5.35 18.45
N ARG A 265 -6.38 -5.45 17.77
CA ARG A 265 -7.59 -6.09 18.30
C ARG A 265 -8.29 -6.86 17.19
N ALA A 266 -8.66 -8.11 17.48
CA ALA A 266 -9.47 -8.96 16.59
C ALA A 266 -8.94 -9.06 15.13
N GLY A 267 -7.61 -9.12 14.94
CA GLY A 267 -7.00 -9.24 13.61
C GLY A 267 -6.78 -7.90 12.89
N VAL A 268 -7.25 -6.79 13.45
CA VAL A 268 -7.03 -5.43 12.90
C VAL A 268 -5.95 -4.72 13.72
N THR A 269 -5.00 -4.09 13.02
CA THR A 269 -3.98 -3.23 13.65
C THR A 269 -4.29 -1.79 13.28
N GLU A 270 -4.73 -1.00 14.25
CA GLU A 270 -4.88 0.44 14.12
C GLU A 270 -3.55 1.12 14.45
N ILE A 271 -3.04 1.94 13.54
CA ILE A 271 -1.80 2.70 13.73
C ILE A 271 -2.17 4.18 13.83
N ASN A 272 -2.03 4.75 15.02
CA ASN A 272 -2.17 6.18 15.23
C ASN A 272 -0.81 6.85 15.08
N LEU A 273 -0.71 7.77 14.12
CA LEU A 273 0.43 8.66 13.99
C LEU A 273 0.26 9.83 14.99
N PRO A 274 1.35 10.32 15.61
CA PRO A 274 1.27 11.54 16.41
C PRO A 274 0.80 12.70 15.52
N GLY A 275 -0.11 13.52 16.07
CA GLY A 275 -0.63 14.73 15.42
C GLY A 275 0.33 15.91 15.46
#